data_AF-A0A0P9DLB8-F1
#
_entry.id   AF-A0A0P9DLB8-F1
#
_cell.length_a   1.000
_cell.length_b   1.000
_cell.length_c   1.000
_cell.angle_alpha   90.00
_cell.angle_beta   90.00
_cell.angle_gamma   90.00
#
_symmetry.space_group_name_H-M   'P 1'
#
loop_
_entity.id
_entity.type
_entity.pdbx_description
1 polymer ?
#
loop_
_entity_poly.entity_id
_entity_poly.type
_entity_poly.pdbx_seq_one_letter_code
_entity_poly.pdbx_strand_id
1 'polypeptide(L)'
;MWGWFDAPKSGYVQMYEADTQLRDFENVVMKQDVTEHVRDNVLRHVADAWADRENIRSAYEINFNRYFYKYTPPRPLAEIDADLRGLEEEILRLLREVVG
;
A
#
# COMPACT_ATOMS: atom_id res chain seq x y z
N MET A 1 -9.43 0.84 27.35
CA MET A 1 -9.31 2.01 28.26
C MET A 1 -8.59 1.55 29.50
N TRP A 2 -7.32 1.94 29.76
CA TRP A 2 -6.72 2.01 31.11
C TRP A 2 -5.42 2.87 31.14
N GLY A 3 -5.40 3.87 32.02
CA GLY A 3 -4.27 4.74 32.37
C GLY A 3 -4.68 5.71 33.49
N TRP A 4 -3.82 5.96 34.48
CA TRP A 4 -4.13 6.69 35.72
C TRP A 4 -3.65 8.15 35.66
N PHE A 5 -4.56 9.12 35.82
CA PHE A 5 -4.24 10.56 35.97
C PHE A 5 -5.15 11.21 37.02
N ASP A 6 -4.63 12.21 37.72
CA ASP A 6 -5.31 12.90 38.82
C ASP A 6 -6.49 13.77 38.35
N ALA A 7 -7.64 13.61 39.01
CA ALA A 7 -8.85 14.39 38.77
C ALA A 7 -8.82 15.72 39.55
N PRO A 8 -9.24 16.86 38.96
CA PRO A 8 -9.54 18.04 39.75
C PRO A 8 -10.80 17.78 40.59
N LYS A 9 -10.87 18.39 41.79
CA LYS A 9 -12.03 18.30 42.71
C LYS A 9 -13.33 18.51 41.93
N SER A 10 -14.14 17.45 41.79
CA SER A 10 -15.19 17.21 40.78
C SER A 10 -14.81 16.22 39.65
N GLY A 11 -13.97 15.24 39.95
CA GLY A 11 -14.33 13.81 39.87
C GLY A 11 -14.34 13.10 38.52
N TYR A 12 -14.12 13.77 37.39
CA TYR A 12 -14.01 13.11 36.09
C TYR A 12 -12.80 13.61 35.29
N VAL A 13 -11.93 12.67 34.89
CA VAL A 13 -10.88 12.87 33.87
C VAL A 13 -11.37 12.18 32.61
N GLN A 14 -11.50 12.94 31.52
CA GLN A 14 -11.83 12.39 30.21
C GLN A 14 -10.55 11.99 29.50
N MET A 15 -10.39 10.71 29.22
CA MET A 15 -9.23 10.14 28.52
C MET A 15 -9.70 9.51 27.22
N TYR A 16 -9.07 9.88 26.11
CA TYR A 16 -9.40 9.37 24.78
C TYR A 16 -8.49 8.18 24.46
N GLU A 17 -9.07 7.04 24.12
CA GLU A 17 -8.35 5.88 23.60
C GLU A 17 -8.53 5.86 22.08
N ALA A 18 -7.42 5.81 21.35
CA ALA A 18 -7.49 5.74 19.89
C ALA A 18 -8.05 4.38 19.46
N ASP A 19 -9.13 4.39 18.69
CA ASP A 19 -9.66 3.19 18.06
C ASP A 19 -8.68 2.71 16.99
N THR A 20 -8.17 1.50 17.14
CA THR A 20 -7.20 0.91 16.22
C THR A 20 -7.80 0.65 14.85
N GLN A 21 -9.12 0.50 14.73
CA GLN A 21 -9.83 0.30 13.47
C GLN A 21 -9.97 1.59 12.65
N LEU A 22 -9.81 2.75 13.29
CA LEU A 22 -9.95 4.08 12.66
C LEU A 22 -8.59 4.74 12.36
N ARG A 23 -7.47 4.02 12.56
CA ARG A 23 -6.13 4.54 12.23
C ARG A 23 -5.93 4.60 10.73
N ASP A 24 -5.42 5.73 10.26
CA ASP A 24 -5.07 5.95 8.87
C ASP A 24 -3.67 6.59 8.73
N PHE A 25 -3.09 6.48 7.54
CA PHE A 25 -1.79 7.05 7.20
C PHE A 25 -1.89 7.85 5.91
N GLU A 26 -1.40 9.09 5.95
CA GLU A 26 -1.37 9.98 4.79
C GLU A 26 0.05 10.48 4.53
N ASN A 27 0.42 10.54 3.24
CA ASN A 27 1.67 11.17 2.82
C ASN A 27 1.47 12.66 2.60
N VAL A 28 2.13 13.48 3.41
CA VAL A 28 2.13 14.94 3.26
C VAL A 28 3.32 15.36 2.39
N VAL A 29 3.11 16.36 1.52
CA VAL A 29 4.20 16.92 0.71
C VAL A 29 5.30 17.43 1.62
N MET A 30 6.55 17.05 1.37
CA MET A 30 7.69 17.32 2.28
C MET A 30 7.89 18.82 2.62
N LYS A 31 7.47 19.73 1.74
CA LYS A 31 7.58 21.19 1.94
C LYS A 31 6.41 21.80 2.73
N GLN A 32 5.36 21.02 2.99
CA GLN A 32 4.17 21.45 3.70
C GLN A 32 4.29 21.09 5.17
N ASP A 33 3.83 21.98 6.05
CA ASP A 33 3.77 21.68 7.48
C ASP A 33 2.65 20.66 7.76
N VAL A 34 2.96 19.61 8.54
CA VAL A 34 2.00 18.55 8.85
C VAL A 34 0.83 19.08 9.69
N THR A 35 1.07 20.06 10.57
CA THR A 35 0.01 20.64 11.40
C THR A 35 -0.97 21.44 10.54
N GLU A 36 -0.48 22.19 9.57
CA GLU A 36 -1.32 22.89 8.59
C GLU A 36 -2.13 21.90 7.74
N HIS A 37 -1.50 20.84 7.24
CA HIS A 37 -2.19 19.79 6.48
C HIS A 37 -3.33 19.15 7.27
N VAL A 38 -3.07 18.75 8.52
CA VAL A 38 -4.07 18.14 9.41
C VAL A 38 -5.22 19.12 9.66
N ARG A 39 -4.92 20.40 9.90
CA ARG A 39 -5.95 21.43 10.13
C ARG A 39 -6.84 21.63 8.92
N ASP A 40 -6.25 21.74 7.73
CA ASP A 40 -6.97 22.15 6.53
C ASP A 40 -7.65 21.00 5.78
N ASN A 41 -7.15 19.78 5.94
CA ASN A 41 -7.67 18.61 5.22
C ASN A 41 -8.33 17.59 6.15
N VAL A 42 -7.75 17.29 7.32
CA VAL A 42 -8.26 16.22 8.20
C VAL A 42 -9.36 16.73 9.12
N LEU A 43 -9.09 17.78 9.89
CA LEU A 43 -10.01 18.28 10.93
C LEU A 43 -11.34 18.83 10.37
N ARG A 44 -11.39 19.15 9.06
CA ARG A 44 -12.64 19.54 8.39
C ARG A 44 -13.62 18.37 8.22
N HIS A 45 -13.12 17.15 8.19
CA HIS A 45 -13.92 15.94 7.98
C HIS A 45 -14.06 15.12 9.27
N VAL A 46 -13.02 15.11 10.11
CA VAL A 46 -12.98 14.32 11.35
C VAL A 46 -12.44 15.22 12.47
N ALA A 47 -13.36 15.79 13.26
CA ALA A 47 -13.03 16.83 14.23
C ALA A 47 -12.24 16.32 15.46
N ASP A 48 -12.33 15.03 15.77
CA ASP A 48 -11.63 14.35 16.86
C ASP A 48 -10.34 13.64 16.41
N ALA A 49 -9.96 13.79 15.14
CA ALA A 49 -8.70 13.29 14.63
C ALA A 49 -7.49 14.04 15.22
N TRP A 50 -6.37 13.33 15.33
CA TRP A 50 -5.09 13.90 15.74
C TRP A 50 -3.95 13.16 15.06
N ALA A 51 -2.86 13.86 14.80
CA ALA A 51 -1.65 13.26 14.24
C ALA A 51 -0.71 12.79 15.36
N ASP A 52 -0.27 11.54 15.27
CA ASP A 52 0.71 10.98 16.18
C ASP A 52 2.12 11.48 15.84
N ARG A 53 2.61 12.43 16.64
CA ARG A 53 3.89 13.12 16.42
C ARG A 53 5.09 12.18 16.41
N GLU A 54 5.07 11.11 17.18
CA GLU A 54 6.19 10.15 17.24
C GLU A 54 6.27 9.29 15.97
N ASN A 55 5.15 9.16 15.26
CA ASN A 55 5.03 8.36 14.05
C ASN A 55 5.10 9.19 12.75
N ILE A 56 5.26 10.51 12.83
CA ILE A 56 5.54 11.35 11.67
C ILE A 56 6.99 11.13 11.23
N ARG A 57 7.18 10.72 9.97
CA ARG A 57 8.51 10.42 9.41
C ARG A 57 8.72 11.14 8.09
N SER A 58 9.90 11.75 7.94
CA SER A 58 10.35 12.27 6.65
C SER A 58 10.84 11.11 5.78
N ALA A 59 10.23 10.94 4.60
CA ALA A 59 10.57 9.90 3.65
C ALA A 59 10.53 10.44 2.21
N TYR A 60 11.15 9.71 1.30
CA TYR A 60 11.14 9.98 -0.14
C TYR A 60 10.51 8.79 -0.87
N GLU A 61 9.63 9.09 -1.83
CA GLU A 61 9.12 8.07 -2.74
C GLU A 61 9.99 8.00 -4.00
N ILE A 62 10.51 6.81 -4.28
CA ILE A 62 11.19 6.53 -5.55
C ILE A 62 10.25 5.67 -6.38
N ASN A 63 9.67 6.24 -7.43
CA ASN A 63 8.81 5.47 -8.33
C ASN A 63 9.67 4.55 -9.21
N PHE A 64 9.83 3.30 -8.78
CA PHE A 64 10.74 2.38 -9.46
C PHE A 64 10.33 2.11 -10.91
N ASN A 65 9.03 1.96 -11.16
CA ASN A 65 8.49 1.71 -12.49
C ASN A 65 8.72 2.91 -13.44
N ARG A 66 8.70 4.14 -12.94
CA ARG A 66 8.93 5.32 -13.78
C ARG A 66 10.39 5.44 -14.20
N TYR A 67 11.33 5.19 -13.29
CA TYR A 67 12.75 5.50 -13.49
C TYR A 67 13.60 4.30 -13.89
N PHE A 68 13.22 3.09 -13.47
CA PHE A 68 14.01 1.88 -13.67
C PHE A 68 13.31 0.84 -14.53
N TYR A 69 12.08 1.09 -14.99
CA TYR A 69 11.43 0.17 -15.92
C TYR A 69 12.17 0.17 -17.25
N LYS A 70 12.77 -0.97 -17.56
CA LYS A 70 13.28 -1.28 -18.88
C LYS A 70 12.20 -2.05 -19.61
N TYR A 71 11.71 -1.48 -20.72
CA TYR A 71 10.78 -2.18 -21.59
C TYR A 71 11.39 -3.49 -22.07
N THR A 72 10.70 -4.59 -21.77
CA THR A 72 11.01 -5.91 -22.30
C THR A 72 10.06 -6.15 -23.46
N PRO A 73 10.53 -6.14 -24.72
CA PRO A 73 9.67 -6.48 -25.83
C PRO A 73 9.14 -7.91 -25.65
N PRO A 74 7.89 -8.18 -26.06
CA PRO A 74 7.39 -9.55 -26.16
C PRO A 74 8.32 -10.40 -27.04
N ARG A 75 8.33 -11.71 -26.80
CA ARG A 75 9.06 -12.64 -27.65
C ARG A 75 8.57 -12.56 -29.11
N PRO A 76 9.45 -12.72 -30.10
CA PRO A 76 9.07 -12.73 -31.52
C PRO A 76 7.95 -13.72 -31.85
N LEU A 77 7.08 -13.37 -32.80
CA LEU A 77 6.00 -14.26 -33.26
C LEU A 77 6.53 -15.59 -33.79
N ALA A 78 7.66 -15.57 -34.49
CA ALA A 78 8.28 -16.78 -35.02
C ALA A 78 8.69 -17.78 -33.92
N GLU A 79 9.09 -17.30 -32.73
CA GLU A 79 9.36 -18.17 -31.58
C GLU A 79 8.07 -18.76 -31.02
N ILE A 80 6.98 -17.99 -31.00
CA ILE A 80 5.65 -18.50 -30.62
C ILE A 80 5.23 -19.63 -31.55
N ASP A 81 5.33 -19.42 -32.87
CA ASP A 81 4.93 -20.42 -33.87
C ASP A 81 5.80 -21.68 -33.84
N ALA A 82 7.08 -21.55 -33.46
CA ALA A 82 7.98 -22.69 -33.31
C ALA A 82 7.61 -23.52 -32.07
N ASP A 83 7.37 -22.85 -30.93
CA ASP A 83 6.95 -23.51 -29.69
C ASP A 83 5.61 -24.23 -29.86
N LEU A 84 4.64 -23.59 -30.52
CA LEU A 84 3.33 -24.19 -30.78
C LEU A 84 3.44 -25.48 -31.60
N ARG A 85 4.25 -25.47 -32.67
CA ARG A 85 4.49 -26.65 -33.50
C ARG A 85 5.19 -27.77 -32.72
N GLY A 86 6.18 -27.43 -31.90
CA GLY A 86 6.84 -28.41 -31.03
C GLY A 86 5.87 -29.08 -30.06
N LEU A 87 4.98 -28.28 -29.46
CA LEU A 87 3.93 -28.79 -28.57
C LEU A 87 2.94 -29.71 -29.30
N GLU A 88 2.52 -29.33 -30.52
CA GLU A 88 1.65 -30.14 -31.36
C GLU A 88 2.27 -31.49 -31.69
N GLU A 89 3.55 -31.51 -32.07
CA GLU A 89 4.28 -32.75 -32.36
C GLU A 89 4.41 -33.65 -31.12
N GLU A 90 4.68 -33.06 -29.96
CA GLU A 90 4.74 -33.78 -28.68
C GLU A 90 3.40 -34.41 -28.32
N ILE A 91 2.30 -33.65 -28.43
CA ILE A 91 0.95 -34.16 -28.19
C ILE A 91 0.66 -35.33 -29.13
N LEU A 92 0.97 -35.21 -30.42
CA LEU A 92 0.77 -36.27 -31.40
C LEU A 92 1.62 -37.51 -31.09
N ARG A 93 2.84 -37.34 -30.59
CA ARG A 93 3.70 -38.46 -30.15
C ARG A 93 3.05 -39.19 -28.96
N LEU A 94 2.67 -38.46 -27.92
CA LEU A 94 2.07 -39.05 -26.71
C LEU A 94 0.76 -39.78 -27.01
N LEU A 95 -0.08 -39.22 -27.88
CA LEU A 95 -1.32 -39.88 -28.32
C LEU A 95 -1.04 -41.18 -29.07
N ARG A 96 0.00 -41.23 -29.91
CA ARG A 96 0.40 -42.46 -30.60
C ARG A 96 0.89 -43.55 -29.64
N GLU A 97 1.57 -43.17 -28.56
CA GLU A 97 2.05 -44.12 -27.54
C GLU A 97 0.91 -44.73 -26.70
N VAL A 98 -0.26 -44.10 -26.64
CA VAL A 98 -1.43 -44.58 -25.88
C VAL A 98 -2.42 -45.36 -26.76
N VAL A 99 -2.51 -45.01 -28.04
CA VAL A 99 -3.47 -45.61 -28.99
C VAL A 99 -2.87 -46.81 -29.74
N GLY A 100 -1.53 -46.94 -29.79
CA GLY A 100 -0.83 -48.13 -30.28
C GLY A 100 -0.64 -49.18 -29.20
#